data_AF-A0A814LGV7-F1
#
_entry.id   AF-A0A814LGV7-F1
#
_cell.length_a   1.000
_cell.length_b   1.000
_cell.length_c   1.000
_cell.angle_alpha   90.00
_cell.angle_beta   90.00
_cell.angle_gamma   90.00
#
_symmetry.space_group_name_H-M   'P 1'
#
loop_
_entity.id
_entity.type
_entity.pdbx_description
1 polymer ?
#
loop_
_entity_poly.entity_id
_entity_poly.type
_entity_poly.pdbx_seq_one_letter_code
_entity_poly.pdbx_strand_id
1 'polypeptide(L)'
;MQFDKHNAKNLLLLFTTLLTYSIVIVLNQLASRKILFPSDVGSISRQFPLDITPAPIVFPIIWSTIYIWQAIWLFYAIIFHLRRIDGKDLIYRKMDLFHPIFFIAFIINNFGMHAWLFLWTNKLVGLSFACLLFLTLALYLAIYISHNTFYLVHDQLLNLNLKKDVWLYRILVQNGLAFYTT
;
A
#
# COMPACT_ATOMS: atom_id res chain seq x y z
N MET A 1 -18.22 -30.33 3.47
CA MET A 1 -18.87 -29.23 4.22
C MET A 1 -17.75 -28.35 4.75
N GLN A 2 -17.48 -27.24 4.07
CA GLN A 2 -16.32 -26.39 4.34
C GLN A 2 -16.83 -25.07 4.94
N PHE A 3 -16.39 -24.78 6.15
CA PHE A 3 -16.92 -23.70 7.00
C PHE A 3 -17.01 -22.36 6.27
N ASP A 4 -18.19 -21.73 6.35
CA ASP A 4 -18.43 -20.31 6.11
C ASP A 4 -17.58 -19.48 7.09
N LYS A 5 -16.28 -19.36 6.82
CA LYS A 5 -15.41 -18.46 7.56
C LYS A 5 -15.68 -17.06 7.03
N HIS A 6 -16.71 -16.42 7.57
CA HIS A 6 -16.89 -14.98 7.42
C HIS A 6 -15.59 -14.29 7.82
N ASN A 7 -14.82 -13.84 6.83
CA ASN A 7 -13.53 -13.19 7.06
C ASN A 7 -13.75 -11.70 7.39
N ALA A 8 -14.57 -11.43 8.40
CA ALA A 8 -14.83 -10.08 8.91
C ALA A 8 -13.52 -9.37 9.31
N LYS A 9 -12.50 -10.14 9.67
CA LYS A 9 -11.14 -9.66 9.93
C LYS A 9 -10.51 -9.01 8.69
N ASN A 10 -10.61 -9.64 7.51
CA ASN A 10 -10.11 -9.04 6.27
C ASN A 10 -10.85 -7.75 5.91
N LEU A 11 -12.18 -7.72 6.08
CA LEU A 11 -12.95 -6.49 5.83
C LEU A 11 -12.54 -5.38 6.80
N LEU A 12 -12.42 -5.68 8.10
CA LEU A 12 -11.93 -4.74 9.10
C LEU A 12 -10.55 -4.20 8.73
N LEU A 13 -9.61 -5.09 8.40
CA LEU A 13 -8.26 -4.73 8.00
C LEU A 13 -8.24 -3.89 6.72
N LEU A 14 -9.08 -4.20 5.73
CA LEU A 14 -9.23 -3.38 4.52
C LEU A 14 -9.68 -1.95 4.88
N PHE A 15 -10.70 -1.80 5.72
CA PHE A 15 -11.16 -0.48 6.16
C PHE A 15 -10.10 0.27 6.98
N THR A 16 -9.38 -0.43 7.87
CA THR A 16 -8.24 0.17 8.59
C THR A 16 -7.12 0.60 7.65
N THR A 17 -6.86 -0.20 6.61
CA THR A 17 -5.87 0.13 5.57
C THR A 17 -6.28 1.39 4.81
N LEU A 18 -7.55 1.50 4.42
CA LEU A 18 -8.10 2.70 3.75
C LEU A 18 -8.00 3.94 4.63
N LEU A 19 -8.34 3.81 5.92
CA LEU A 19 -8.26 4.91 6.88
C LEU A 19 -6.82 5.39 7.04
N THR A 20 -5.90 4.49 7.36
CA THR A 20 -4.48 4.83 7.54
C THR A 20 -3.86 5.42 6.28
N TYR A 21 -4.18 4.85 5.11
CA TYR A 21 -3.74 5.38 3.83
C TYR A 21 -4.29 6.79 3.54
N SER A 22 -5.57 7.04 3.84
CA SER A 22 -6.16 8.37 3.68
C SER A 22 -5.46 9.41 4.56
N ILE A 23 -5.10 9.02 5.79
CA ILE A 23 -4.30 9.87 6.69
C ILE A 23 -2.91 10.13 6.09
N VAL A 24 -2.28 9.15 5.42
CA VAL A 24 -0.96 9.34 4.76
C VAL A 24 -1.06 10.45 3.73
N ILE A 25 -2.09 10.41 2.87
CA ILE A 25 -2.29 11.43 1.84
C ILE A 25 -2.51 12.81 2.46
N VAL A 26 -3.38 12.91 3.46
CA VAL A 26 -3.67 14.19 4.12
C VAL A 26 -2.42 14.77 4.77
N LEU A 27 -1.71 13.98 5.59
CA LEU A 27 -0.51 14.46 6.29
C LEU A 27 0.62 14.84 5.33
N ASN A 28 0.82 14.11 4.23
CA ASN A 28 1.81 14.46 3.21
C ASN A 28 1.49 15.81 2.53
N GLN A 29 0.21 16.06 2.24
CA GLN A 29 -0.23 17.33 1.66
C GLN A 29 -0.03 18.49 2.64
N LEU A 30 -0.33 18.28 3.92
CA LEU A 30 -0.10 19.28 4.97
C LEU A 30 1.41 19.55 5.17
N ALA A 31 2.24 18.51 5.18
CA ALA A 31 3.70 18.62 5.27
C ALA A 31 4.31 19.42 4.10
N SER A 32 3.85 19.14 2.86
CA SER A 32 4.29 19.88 1.67
C SER A 32 3.91 21.36 1.69
N ARG A 33 2.86 21.72 2.45
CA ARG A 33 2.41 23.11 2.63
C ARG A 33 2.95 23.75 3.91
N LYS A 34 3.80 23.04 4.67
CA LYS A 34 4.31 23.46 5.98
C LYS A 34 3.19 23.77 6.99
N ILE A 35 2.07 23.05 6.88
CA ILE A 35 0.92 23.14 7.79
C ILE A 35 1.07 22.00 8.80
N LEU A 36 1.12 22.29 10.10
CA LEU A 36 1.41 21.34 11.20
C LEU A 36 2.85 20.80 11.28
N PHE A 37 3.75 21.23 10.38
CA PHE A 37 5.14 20.76 10.37
C PHE A 37 6.14 21.92 10.36
N PRO A 38 7.28 21.81 11.07
CA PRO A 38 8.24 22.91 11.21
C PRO A 38 9.01 23.22 9.91
N SER A 39 9.10 22.25 9.00
CA SER A 39 9.79 22.38 7.71
C SER A 39 8.98 21.69 6.60
N ASP A 40 9.14 22.19 5.37
CA ASP A 40 8.66 21.51 4.17
C ASP A 40 9.59 20.34 3.80
N VAL A 41 9.01 19.22 3.34
CA VAL A 41 9.75 18.00 2.99
C VAL A 41 10.81 18.25 1.92
N GLY A 42 10.47 19.02 0.87
CA GLY A 42 11.38 19.33 -0.23
C GLY A 42 12.52 20.29 0.15
N SER A 43 12.28 21.18 1.13
CA SER A 43 13.25 22.14 1.64
C SER A 43 14.39 21.47 2.40
N ILE A 44 14.12 20.36 3.07
CA ILE A 44 15.13 19.57 3.80
C ILE A 44 15.96 18.76 2.82
N SER A 45 15.34 18.13 1.82
CA SER A 45 16.06 17.41 0.76
C SER A 45 17.11 18.31 0.08
N ARG A 46 16.77 19.57 -0.19
CA ARG A 46 17.68 20.56 -0.78
C ARG A 46 18.86 20.98 0.10
N GLN A 47 18.84 20.68 1.41
CA GLN A 47 19.97 20.92 2.31
C GLN A 47 21.05 19.83 2.19
N PHE A 48 20.71 18.68 1.60
CA PHE A 48 21.61 17.53 1.45
C PHE A 48 21.66 17.07 -0.02
N PRO A 49 22.19 17.89 -0.94
CA PRO A 49 22.30 17.51 -2.34
C PRO A 49 23.29 16.35 -2.50
N LEU A 50 22.89 15.33 -3.26
CA LEU A 50 23.74 14.23 -3.73
C LEU A 50 23.57 14.15 -5.24
N ASP A 51 24.59 13.65 -5.96
CA ASP A 51 24.54 13.51 -7.42
C ASP A 51 23.42 12.58 -7.91
N ILE A 52 22.96 11.69 -7.03
CA ILE A 52 21.84 10.76 -7.27
C ILE A 52 20.47 11.35 -6.89
N THR A 53 20.42 12.51 -6.22
CA THR A 53 19.16 13.12 -5.78
C THR A 53 18.41 13.65 -7.02
N PRO A 54 17.15 13.22 -7.26
CA PRO A 54 16.39 13.69 -8.41
C PRO A 54 16.20 15.20 -8.40
N ALA A 55 15.96 15.78 -9.59
CA ALA A 55 15.61 17.19 -9.69
C ALA A 55 14.32 17.51 -8.91
N PRO A 56 14.14 18.71 -8.33
CA PRO A 56 12.98 19.08 -7.52
C PRO A 56 11.62 18.81 -8.18
N ILE A 57 11.54 18.93 -9.50
CA ILE A 57 10.32 18.67 -10.28
C ILE A 57 9.95 17.18 -10.37
N VAL A 58 10.92 16.28 -10.21
CA VAL A 58 10.72 14.83 -10.31
C VAL A 58 10.10 14.26 -9.03
N PHE A 59 10.39 14.86 -7.87
CA PHE A 59 9.85 14.41 -6.57
C PHE A 59 8.31 14.33 -6.55
N PRO A 60 7.55 15.38 -6.91
CA PRO A 60 6.09 15.30 -6.94
C PRO A 60 5.56 14.25 -7.92
N ILE A 61 6.24 14.01 -9.04
CA ILE A 61 5.83 13.03 -10.05
C ILE A 61 5.90 11.62 -9.47
N ILE A 62 7.04 11.25 -8.87
CA ILE A 62 7.25 9.92 -8.26
C ILE A 62 6.20 9.68 -7.17
N TRP A 63 6.08 10.60 -6.21
CA TRP A 63 5.15 10.43 -5.08
C TRP A 63 3.68 10.41 -5.51
N SER A 64 3.29 11.26 -6.46
CA SER A 64 1.91 11.26 -6.98
C SER A 64 1.59 9.95 -7.70
N THR A 65 2.53 9.40 -8.48
CA THR A 65 2.37 8.10 -9.13
C THR A 65 2.23 6.98 -8.11
N ILE A 66 3.09 6.94 -7.08
CA ILE A 66 2.99 5.97 -5.98
C ILE A 66 1.60 6.02 -5.35
N TYR A 67 1.14 7.21 -4.95
CA TYR A 67 -0.15 7.39 -4.28
C TYR A 67 -1.34 7.04 -5.18
N ILE A 68 -1.33 7.44 -6.44
CA ILE A 68 -2.40 7.06 -7.37
C ILE A 68 -2.45 5.55 -7.53
N TRP A 69 -1.31 4.88 -7.69
CA TRP A 69 -1.25 3.43 -7.84
C TRP A 69 -1.73 2.70 -6.58
N GLN A 70 -1.34 3.18 -5.39
CA GLN A 70 -1.82 2.62 -4.13
C GLN A 70 -3.35 2.75 -3.99
N ALA A 71 -3.90 3.90 -4.38
CA ALA A 71 -5.34 4.12 -4.36
C ALA A 71 -6.08 3.19 -5.33
N ILE A 72 -5.53 2.96 -6.53
CA ILE A 72 -6.13 2.09 -7.54
C ILE A 72 -6.21 0.64 -7.04
N TRP A 73 -5.14 0.09 -6.47
CA TRP A 73 -5.20 -1.30 -5.99
C TRP A 73 -6.09 -1.44 -4.75
N LEU A 74 -6.13 -0.43 -3.88
CA LEU A 74 -7.07 -0.41 -2.74
C LEU A 74 -8.52 -0.41 -3.22
N PHE A 75 -8.83 0.36 -4.26
CA PHE A 75 -10.15 0.35 -4.88
C PHE A 75 -10.47 -1.01 -5.50
N TYR A 76 -9.50 -1.62 -6.19
CA TYR A 76 -9.62 -3.00 -6.68
C TYR A 76 -9.87 -3.99 -5.53
N ALA A 77 -9.18 -3.88 -4.40
CA ALA A 77 -9.39 -4.73 -3.23
C ALA A 77 -10.81 -4.58 -2.67
N ILE A 78 -11.37 -3.37 -2.62
CA ILE A 78 -12.78 -3.14 -2.24
C ILE A 78 -13.72 -3.86 -3.21
N ILE A 79 -13.55 -3.64 -4.52
CA ILE A 79 -14.40 -4.28 -5.53
C ILE A 79 -14.31 -5.80 -5.39
N PHE A 80 -13.11 -6.35 -5.24
CA PHE A 80 -12.90 -7.79 -5.10
C PHE A 80 -13.65 -8.36 -3.89
N HIS A 81 -13.63 -7.69 -2.74
CA HIS A 81 -14.33 -8.13 -1.53
C HIS A 81 -15.86 -7.94 -1.61
N LEU A 82 -16.36 -6.99 -2.40
CA LEU A 82 -17.79 -6.74 -2.52
C LEU A 82 -18.45 -7.46 -3.71
N ARG A 83 -17.66 -7.93 -4.69
CA ARG A 83 -18.15 -8.64 -5.87
C ARG A 83 -18.68 -10.03 -5.49
N ARG A 84 -19.72 -10.47 -6.20
CA ARG A 84 -20.30 -11.82 -6.10
C ARG A 84 -19.92 -12.66 -7.32
N ILE A 85 -19.75 -13.97 -7.12
CA ILE A 85 -19.69 -14.98 -8.18
C ILE A 85 -21.09 -15.56 -8.35
N ASP A 86 -21.57 -15.61 -9.60
CA ASP A 86 -22.85 -16.19 -10.02
C ASP A 86 -24.07 -15.67 -9.24
N GLY A 87 -24.01 -14.43 -8.76
CA GLY A 87 -25.09 -13.76 -8.01
C GLY A 87 -25.34 -14.27 -6.59
N LYS A 88 -24.66 -15.35 -6.16
CA LYS A 88 -24.93 -16.00 -4.87
C LYS A 88 -23.90 -15.62 -3.81
N ASP A 89 -22.64 -15.98 -4.03
CA ASP A 89 -21.60 -15.91 -3.00
C ASP A 89 -20.59 -14.79 -3.24
N LEU A 90 -20.15 -14.14 -2.16
CA LEU A 90 -19.08 -13.14 -2.22
C LEU A 90 -17.72 -13.80 -2.46
N ILE A 91 -16.90 -13.23 -3.34
CA ILE A 91 -15.64 -13.85 -3.80
C ILE A 91 -14.68 -14.12 -2.64
N TYR A 92 -14.53 -13.16 -1.73
CA TYR A 92 -13.62 -13.28 -0.59
C TYR A 92 -13.97 -14.42 0.38
N ARG A 93 -15.20 -14.97 0.31
CA ARG A 93 -15.58 -16.14 1.10
C ARG A 93 -15.11 -17.45 0.47
N LYS A 94 -14.91 -17.46 -0.86
CA LYS A 94 -14.46 -18.63 -1.61
C LYS A 94 -12.94 -18.72 -1.73
N MET A 95 -12.26 -17.58 -1.78
CA MET A 95 -10.81 -17.52 -1.85
C MET A 95 -10.26 -16.36 -1.04
N ASP A 96 -9.08 -16.58 -0.45
CA ASP A 96 -8.36 -15.56 0.29
C ASP A 96 -7.24 -14.99 -0.58
N LEU A 97 -7.57 -14.15 -1.57
CA LEU A 97 -6.57 -13.51 -2.45
C LEU A 97 -5.82 -12.37 -1.73
N PHE A 98 -6.46 -11.74 -0.76
CA PHE A 98 -5.91 -10.66 0.06
C PHE A 98 -5.76 -11.11 1.51
N HIS A 99 -4.69 -11.84 1.78
CA HIS A 99 -4.41 -12.43 3.08
C HIS A 99 -4.29 -11.35 4.19
N PRO A 100 -4.77 -11.57 5.44
CA PRO A 100 -4.73 -10.57 6.50
C PRO A 100 -3.35 -9.93 6.74
N ILE A 101 -2.28 -10.73 6.66
CA ILE A 101 -0.89 -10.28 6.85
C ILE A 101 -0.50 -9.22 5.83
N PHE A 102 -1.02 -9.30 4.60
CA PHE A 102 -0.80 -8.30 3.56
C PHE A 102 -1.27 -6.91 4.01
N PHE A 103 -2.50 -6.82 4.53
CA PHE A 103 -3.04 -5.56 5.05
C PHE A 103 -2.28 -5.08 6.29
N ILE A 104 -1.92 -5.99 7.21
CA ILE A 104 -1.14 -5.63 8.40
C ILE A 104 0.21 -5.03 7.99
N ALA A 105 0.92 -5.64 7.04
CA ALA A 105 2.19 -5.15 6.53
C ALA A 105 2.05 -3.75 5.90
N PHE A 106 1.00 -3.53 5.11
CA PHE A 106 0.73 -2.21 4.52
C PHE A 106 0.30 -1.16 5.56
N ILE A 107 -0.46 -1.54 6.59
CA ILE A 107 -0.81 -0.66 7.71
C ILE A 107 0.44 -0.24 8.49
N ILE A 108 1.36 -1.17 8.75
CA ILE A 108 2.66 -0.87 9.38
C ILE A 108 3.44 0.12 8.51
N ASN A 109 3.47 -0.06 7.19
CA ASN A 109 4.08 0.90 6.28
C ASN A 109 3.42 2.29 6.39
N ASN A 110 2.09 2.39 6.40
CA ASN A 110 1.37 3.66 6.54
C ASN A 110 1.71 4.39 7.85
N PHE A 111 1.74 3.66 8.98
CA PHE A 111 2.17 4.24 10.27
C PHE A 111 3.63 4.68 10.24
N GLY A 112 4.49 3.87 9.64
CA GLY A 112 5.87 4.24 9.38
C GLY A 112 5.97 5.55 8.58
N MET A 113 5.13 5.74 7.56
CA MET A 113 5.12 6.97 6.76
C MET A 113 4.72 8.19 7.59
N HIS A 114 3.79 8.05 8.54
CA HIS A 114 3.49 9.12 9.49
C HIS A 114 4.70 9.45 10.35
N ALA A 115 5.33 8.44 10.97
CA ALA A 115 6.51 8.62 11.81
C ALA A 115 7.65 9.28 11.02
N TRP A 116 7.88 8.82 9.79
CA TRP A 116 8.88 9.37 8.89
C TRP A 116 8.67 10.85 8.62
N LEU A 117 7.43 11.28 8.35
CA LEU A 117 7.12 12.71 8.13
C LEU A 117 7.50 13.57 9.33
N PHE A 118 7.17 13.14 10.56
CA PHE A 118 7.54 13.88 11.76
C PHE A 118 9.06 13.92 11.97
N LEU A 119 9.75 12.79 11.79
CA LEU A 119 11.21 12.73 11.93
C LEU A 119 11.90 13.62 10.87
N TRP A 120 11.46 13.52 9.62
CA TRP A 120 12.05 14.24 8.49
C TRP A 120 11.88 15.73 8.65
N THR A 121 10.65 16.19 8.91
CA THR A 121 10.34 17.62 9.06
C THR A 121 11.06 18.27 10.26
N ASN A 122 11.37 17.50 11.30
CA ASN A 122 12.20 17.91 12.44
C ASN A 122 13.72 17.77 12.18
N LYS A 123 14.14 17.46 10.95
CA LYS A 123 15.54 17.29 10.53
C LYS A 123 16.29 16.18 11.29
N LEU A 124 15.57 15.18 11.81
CA LEU A 124 16.15 14.00 12.45
C LEU A 124 16.57 12.97 11.38
N VAL A 125 17.47 13.39 10.47
CA VAL A 125 17.78 12.69 9.20
C VAL A 125 18.20 11.23 9.41
N GLY A 126 19.04 10.95 10.41
CA GLY A 126 19.46 9.58 10.70
C GLY A 126 18.31 8.66 11.11
N LEU A 127 17.40 9.15 11.96
CA LEU A 127 16.20 8.40 12.35
C LEU A 127 15.22 8.26 11.18
N SER A 128 15.08 9.31 10.35
CA SER A 128 14.28 9.23 9.13
C SER A 128 14.79 8.15 8.18
N PHE A 129 16.10 8.00 8.02
CA PHE A 129 16.69 6.96 7.18
C PHE A 129 16.42 5.56 7.76
N ALA A 130 16.65 5.35 9.05
CA ALA A 130 16.31 4.08 9.70
C ALA A 130 14.82 3.75 9.55
N CYS A 131 13.95 4.76 9.71
CA CYS A 131 12.52 4.62 9.49
C CYS A 131 12.22 4.13 8.06
N LEU A 132 12.78 4.76 7.03
CA LEU A 132 12.59 4.34 5.63
C LEU A 132 12.97 2.88 5.41
N LEU A 133 14.07 2.39 5.99
CA LEU A 133 14.43 0.97 5.90
C LEU A 133 13.32 0.05 6.44
N PHE A 134 12.73 0.40 7.60
CA PHE A 134 11.60 -0.36 8.15
C PHE A 134 10.36 -0.30 7.26
N LEU A 135 10.06 0.87 6.66
CA LEU A 135 8.95 1.02 5.70
C LEU A 135 9.14 0.10 4.49
N THR A 136 10.35 0.09 3.93
CA THR A 136 10.68 -0.74 2.77
C THR A 136 10.58 -2.22 3.09
N LEU A 137 11.05 -2.66 4.26
CA LEU A 137 10.90 -4.04 4.71
C LEU A 137 9.42 -4.46 4.88
N ALA A 138 8.58 -3.57 5.41
CA ALA A 138 7.15 -3.83 5.52
C ALA A 138 6.49 -3.99 4.13
N LEU A 139 6.90 -3.20 3.14
CA LEU A 139 6.44 -3.35 1.77
C LEU A 139 6.95 -4.64 1.11
N TYR A 140 8.20 -5.03 1.32
CA TYR A 140 8.72 -6.32 0.84
C TYR A 140 7.94 -7.50 1.44
N LEU A 141 7.56 -7.42 2.72
CA LEU A 141 6.68 -8.41 3.33
C LEU A 141 5.31 -8.44 2.63
N ALA A 142 4.71 -7.28 2.35
CA ALA A 142 3.45 -7.21 1.60
C ALA A 142 3.57 -7.82 0.20
N ILE A 143 4.66 -7.53 -0.53
CA ILE A 143 4.95 -8.12 -1.85
C ILE A 143 5.07 -9.64 -1.74
N TYR A 144 5.86 -10.14 -0.80
CA TYR A 144 6.04 -11.58 -0.58
C TYR A 144 4.70 -12.28 -0.32
N ILE A 145 3.92 -11.76 0.63
CA ILE A 145 2.61 -12.32 0.97
C ILE A 145 1.66 -12.26 -0.23
N SER A 146 1.68 -11.17 -1.01
CA SER A 146 0.84 -11.04 -2.21
C SER A 146 1.16 -12.12 -3.26
N HIS A 147 2.45 -12.40 -3.49
CA HIS A 147 2.88 -13.43 -4.45
C HIS A 147 2.57 -14.83 -3.95
N ASN A 148 2.87 -15.11 -2.68
CA ASN A 148 2.60 -16.41 -2.07
C ASN A 148 1.09 -16.73 -2.10
N THR A 149 0.26 -15.77 -1.72
CA THR A 149 -1.20 -15.94 -1.71
C THR A 149 -1.74 -16.12 -3.13
N PHE A 150 -1.27 -15.30 -4.07
CA PHE A 150 -1.64 -15.44 -5.47
C PHE A 150 -1.26 -16.80 -6.06
N TYR A 151 -0.07 -17.33 -5.73
CA TYR A 151 0.36 -18.66 -6.15
C TYR A 151 -0.59 -19.76 -5.64
N LEU A 152 -0.98 -19.69 -4.36
CA LEU A 152 -1.86 -20.68 -3.73
C LEU A 152 -3.28 -20.69 -4.32
N VAL A 153 -3.80 -19.53 -4.73
CA VAL A 153 -5.18 -19.40 -5.25
C VAL A 153 -5.27 -19.31 -6.78
N HIS A 154 -4.13 -19.44 -7.47
CA HIS A 154 -4.05 -19.23 -8.93
C HIS A 154 -5.01 -20.14 -9.70
N ASP A 155 -4.96 -21.44 -9.45
CA ASP A 155 -5.80 -22.41 -10.14
C ASP A 155 -7.29 -22.20 -9.81
N GLN A 156 -7.60 -21.78 -8.59
CA GLN A 156 -8.97 -21.45 -8.18
C GLN A 156 -9.51 -20.25 -8.96
N LEU A 157 -8.69 -19.21 -9.19
CA LEU A 157 -9.07 -18.07 -10.03
C LEU A 157 -9.40 -18.51 -11.46
N LEU A 158 -8.60 -19.42 -12.03
CA LEU A 158 -8.84 -19.93 -13.38
C LEU A 158 -10.10 -20.79 -13.47
N ASN A 159 -10.31 -21.67 -12.49
CA ASN A 159 -11.49 -22.54 -12.40
C ASN A 159 -12.79 -21.76 -12.24
N LEU A 160 -12.75 -20.60 -11.57
CA LEU A 160 -13.88 -19.67 -11.44
C LEU A 160 -14.00 -18.69 -12.62
N ASN A 161 -13.25 -18.90 -13.70
CA ASN A 161 -13.22 -18.05 -14.90
C ASN A 161 -12.85 -16.57 -14.61
N LEU A 162 -12.04 -16.33 -13.57
CA LEU A 162 -11.56 -15.01 -13.14
C LEU A 162 -10.20 -14.64 -13.75
N LYS A 163 -9.99 -14.97 -15.03
CA LYS A 163 -8.72 -14.69 -15.74
C LYS A 163 -8.35 -13.21 -15.76
N LYS A 164 -9.35 -12.33 -15.77
CA LYS A 164 -9.13 -10.87 -15.70
C LYS A 164 -8.52 -10.45 -14.36
N ASP A 165 -8.96 -11.06 -13.26
CA ASP A 165 -8.45 -10.77 -11.92
C ASP A 165 -7.00 -11.18 -11.74
N VAL A 166 -6.55 -12.22 -12.44
CA VAL A 166 -5.13 -12.59 -12.48
C VAL A 166 -4.27 -11.41 -12.97
N TRP A 167 -4.67 -10.77 -14.06
CA TRP A 167 -3.94 -9.63 -14.61
C TRP A 167 -4.10 -8.37 -13.77
N LEU A 168 -5.31 -8.08 -13.29
CA LEU A 168 -5.57 -6.94 -12.42
C LEU A 168 -4.74 -7.03 -11.13
N TYR A 169 -4.66 -8.21 -10.50
CA TYR A 169 -3.87 -8.38 -9.28
C TYR A 169 -2.38 -8.13 -9.53
N ARG A 170 -1.82 -8.69 -10.61
CA ARG A 170 -0.41 -8.48 -10.98
C ARG A 170 -0.10 -7.01 -11.27
N ILE A 171 -0.90 -6.37 -12.11
CA ILE A 171 -0.65 -5.01 -12.59
C ILE A 171 -0.94 -3.97 -11.48
N LEU A 172 -2.03 -4.13 -10.74
CA LEU A 172 -2.46 -3.13 -9.77
C LEU A 172 -1.77 -3.34 -8.42
N VAL A 173 -1.78 -4.56 -7.90
CA VAL A 173 -1.30 -4.86 -6.53
C VAL A 173 0.20 -5.09 -6.52
N GLN A 174 0.69 -6.10 -7.23
CA GLN A 174 2.11 -6.50 -7.15
C GLN A 174 3.04 -5.43 -7.72
N ASN A 175 2.76 -4.94 -8.92
CA ASN A 175 3.57 -3.86 -9.51
C ASN A 175 3.42 -2.54 -8.76
N GLY A 176 2.22 -2.23 -8.26
CA GLY A 176 1.99 -1.03 -7.45
C GLY A 176 2.83 -1.01 -6.17
N LEU A 177 2.93 -2.16 -5.49
CA LEU A 177 3.78 -2.29 -4.30
C LEU A 177 5.27 -2.28 -4.64
N ALA A 178 5.67 -2.96 -5.72
CA ALA A 178 7.05 -2.96 -6.18
C ALA A 178 7.52 -1.54 -6.55
N PHE A 179 6.66 -0.74 -7.17
CA PHE A 179 6.96 0.66 -7.47
C PHE A 179 7.07 1.53 -6.21
N TYR A 180 6.41 1.15 -5.10
CA TYR A 180 6.53 1.87 -3.84
C TYR A 180 7.78 1.46 -3.03
N THR A 181 8.38 0.30 -3.30
CA THR A 181 9.61 -0.13 -2.62
C THR A 181 10.89 0.56 -3.08
N THR A 182 10.85 1.32 -4.18
CA THR A 182 12.00 2.01 -4.78
C THR A 182 12.21 3.39 -4.18
#